data_AF-F3GKD2-F1
#
_entry.id   AF-F3GKD2-F1
#
_cell.length_a   1.000
_cell.length_b   1.000
_cell.length_c   1.000
_cell.angle_alpha   90.00
_cell.angle_beta   90.00
_cell.angle_gamma   90.00
#
_symmetry.space_group_name_H-M   'P 1'
#
loop_
_entity.id
_entity.type
_entity.pdbx_description
1 polymer ?
#
loop_
_entity_poly.entity_id
_entity_poly.type
_entity_poly.pdbx_seq_one_letter_code
_entity_poly.pdbx_strand_id
1 'polypeptide(L)'
;MPHWLVIDLEATTEEGGWPVAEMEVIEIGATLVNQDGRELDHFERFVRPARRPLLTHFCRELTHINQSSIDSAAPLTTVWPQFERWLSHHRARIVGWASWGTTIVSNWKRNGATITSTVRCPACRTSISKQRFAQAR
;
A
#
# COMPACT_ATOMS: atom_id res chain seq x y z
N MET A 1 -3.14 21.71 -9.44
CA MET A 1 -3.63 21.51 -8.07
C MET A 1 -2.79 20.42 -7.42
N PRO A 2 -2.44 20.55 -6.12
CA PRO A 2 -1.67 19.54 -5.41
C PRO A 2 -2.48 18.26 -5.19
N HIS A 3 -1.81 17.11 -5.26
CA HIS A 3 -2.38 15.78 -5.01
C HIS A 3 -1.72 15.17 -3.77
N TRP A 4 -2.48 14.36 -3.03
CA TRP A 4 -1.99 13.50 -1.97
C TRP A 4 -2.19 12.04 -2.38
N LEU A 5 -1.15 11.23 -2.19
CA LEU A 5 -1.25 9.79 -2.37
C LEU A 5 -1.66 9.13 -1.05
N VAL A 6 -2.80 8.46 -1.03
CA VAL A 6 -3.21 7.61 0.07
C VAL A 6 -2.96 6.17 -0.36
N ILE A 7 -2.20 5.40 0.42
CA ILE A 7 -1.86 4.01 0.09
C ILE A 7 -2.28 3.08 1.23
N ASP A 8 -2.84 1.93 0.88
CA ASP A 8 -3.15 0.84 1.79
C ASP A 8 -2.56 -0.44 1.21
N LEU A 9 -1.87 -1.21 2.06
CA LEU A 9 -1.21 -2.44 1.64
C LEU A 9 -1.68 -3.56 2.55
N GLU A 10 -2.29 -4.56 1.95
CA GLU A 10 -2.61 -5.80 2.65
C GLU A 10 -1.49 -6.81 2.44
N ALA A 11 -1.23 -7.61 3.48
CA ALA A 11 -0.15 -8.58 3.49
C ALA A 11 -0.57 -9.89 4.14
N THR A 12 0.07 -10.98 3.74
CA THR A 12 -0.11 -12.29 4.37
C THR A 12 0.21 -12.23 5.86
N THR A 13 -0.63 -12.84 6.70
CA THR A 13 -0.45 -12.87 8.16
C THR A 13 -1.16 -14.08 8.79
N GLU A 14 -1.05 -14.25 10.11
CA GLU A 14 -1.75 -15.27 10.91
C GLU A 14 -2.12 -14.69 12.28
N GLU A 15 -2.97 -15.39 13.02
CA GLU A 15 -3.20 -15.12 14.44
C GLU A 15 -1.88 -15.11 15.22
N GLY A 16 -1.66 -14.06 16.01
CA GLY A 16 -0.38 -13.82 16.71
C GLY A 16 0.68 -13.10 15.88
N GLY A 17 0.45 -12.92 14.57
CA GLY A 17 1.30 -12.18 13.65
C GLY A 17 2.54 -12.96 13.19
N TRP A 18 3.04 -12.62 12.01
CA TRP A 18 4.32 -13.10 11.50
C TRP A 18 5.41 -12.04 11.66
N PRO A 19 6.70 -12.45 11.67
CA PRO A 19 7.79 -11.50 11.44
C PRO A 19 7.56 -10.76 10.11
N VAL A 20 7.78 -9.44 10.09
CA VAL A 20 7.57 -8.61 8.88
C VAL A 20 8.34 -9.15 7.66
N ALA A 21 9.52 -9.74 7.89
CA ALA A 21 10.34 -10.34 6.82
C ALA A 21 9.71 -11.59 6.18
N GLU A 22 8.69 -12.17 6.80
CA GLU A 22 7.92 -13.30 6.27
C GLU A 22 6.58 -12.90 5.67
N MET A 23 6.15 -11.64 5.83
CA MET A 23 4.92 -11.13 5.24
C MET A 23 5.15 -10.75 3.77
N GLU A 24 4.21 -11.13 2.90
CA GLU A 24 4.20 -10.77 1.49
C GLU A 24 2.98 -9.89 1.20
N VAL A 25 3.16 -8.85 0.38
CA VAL A 25 2.05 -8.01 -0.09
C VAL A 25 1.10 -8.87 -0.92
N ILE A 26 -0.19 -8.79 -0.61
CA ILE A 26 -1.28 -9.49 -1.31
C ILE A 26 -2.27 -8.54 -1.97
N GLU A 27 -2.20 -7.25 -1.63
CA GLU A 27 -2.96 -6.19 -2.28
C GLU A 27 -2.20 -4.86 -2.22
N ILE A 28 -2.28 -4.10 -3.31
CA ILE A 28 -1.88 -2.70 -3.37
C ILE A 28 -3.11 -1.87 -3.69
N GLY A 29 -3.63 -1.15 -2.69
CA GLY A 29 -4.66 -0.13 -2.85
C GLY A 29 -4.05 1.25 -2.74
N ALA A 30 -4.34 2.15 -3.69
CA ALA A 30 -3.87 3.52 -3.65
C ALA A 30 -4.87 4.48 -4.29
N THR A 31 -5.02 5.67 -3.71
CA THR A 31 -5.91 6.71 -4.19
C THR A 31 -5.18 8.05 -4.20
N LEU A 32 -5.29 8.78 -5.29
CA LEU A 32 -4.88 10.17 -5.37
C LEU A 32 -6.06 11.05 -5.01
N VAL A 33 -5.87 11.96 -4.06
CA VAL A 33 -6.90 12.91 -3.65
C VAL A 33 -6.42 14.35 -3.81
N ASN A 34 -7.34 15.25 -4.12
CA ASN A 34 -7.05 16.69 -4.10
C ASN A 34 -7.11 17.24 -2.67
N GLN A 35 -6.83 18.54 -2.51
CA GLN A 35 -6.89 19.24 -1.23
C GLN A 35 -8.27 19.26 -0.55
N ASP A 36 -9.34 19.06 -1.32
CA ASP A 36 -10.72 19.01 -0.82
C ASP A 36 -11.12 17.56 -0.44
N GLY A 37 -10.18 16.62 -0.50
CA GLY A 37 -10.42 15.20 -0.23
C GLY A 37 -11.14 14.46 -1.36
N ARG A 38 -11.29 15.06 -2.54
CA ARG A 38 -11.89 14.40 -3.70
C ARG A 38 -10.91 13.47 -4.37
N GLU A 39 -11.35 12.25 -4.64
CA GLU A 39 -10.60 11.30 -5.46
C GLU A 39 -10.38 11.84 -6.88
N LEU A 40 -9.15 11.67 -7.36
CA LEU A 40 -8.71 12.05 -8.68
C LEU A 40 -8.40 10.83 -9.55
N ASP A 41 -7.85 9.79 -8.94
CA ASP A 41 -7.46 8.54 -9.58
C ASP A 41 -7.22 7.47 -8.50
N HIS A 42 -7.30 6.20 -8.85
CA HIS A 42 -6.97 5.09 -7.96
C HIS A 42 -6.25 3.96 -8.68
N PHE A 43 -5.56 3.14 -7.89
CA PHE A 43 -4.91 1.92 -8.31
C PHE A 43 -5.24 0.83 -7.30
N GLU A 44 -5.75 -0.29 -7.79
CA GLU A 44 -6.05 -1.44 -6.95
C GLU A 44 -5.67 -2.71 -7.70
N ARG A 45 -4.78 -3.49 -7.09
CA ARG A 45 -4.35 -4.79 -7.62
C ARG A 45 -4.05 -5.77 -6.50
N PHE A 46 -4.63 -6.98 -6.62
CA PHE A 46 -4.15 -8.13 -5.89
C PHE A 46 -2.78 -8.58 -6.37
N VAL A 47 -2.04 -9.20 -5.47
CA VAL A 47 -0.69 -9.70 -5.68
C VAL A 47 -0.64 -11.15 -5.23
N ARG A 48 -0.06 -12.02 -6.07
CA ARG A 48 0.14 -13.43 -5.69
C ARG A 48 1.41 -13.59 -4.86
N PRO A 49 1.33 -14.02 -3.58
CA PRO A 49 2.49 -14.29 -2.75
C PRO A 49 3.22 -15.55 -3.22
N ALA A 50 4.55 -15.57 -3.08
CA ALA A 50 5.40 -16.67 -3.57
C ALA A 50 5.81 -17.63 -2.45
N ARG A 51 6.06 -17.13 -1.24
CA ARG A 51 6.47 -17.93 -0.08
C ARG A 51 5.29 -18.66 0.53
N ARG A 52 4.17 -17.97 0.71
CA ARG A 52 2.94 -18.54 1.32
C ARG A 52 1.73 -18.25 0.43
N PRO A 53 1.56 -19.02 -0.66
CA PRO A 53 0.48 -18.81 -1.63
C PRO A 53 -0.92 -19.06 -1.07
N LEU A 54 -1.04 -19.75 0.07
CA LEU A 54 -2.30 -20.02 0.73
C LEU A 54 -2.52 -19.04 1.88
N LEU A 55 -3.59 -18.24 1.81
CA LEU A 55 -4.00 -17.35 2.87
C LEU A 55 -4.53 -18.16 4.06
N THR A 56 -4.09 -17.77 5.25
CA THR A 56 -4.61 -18.31 6.50
C THR A 56 -6.09 -17.92 6.65
N HIS A 57 -6.82 -18.61 7.53
CA HIS A 57 -8.19 -18.19 7.84
C HIS A 57 -8.22 -16.77 8.43
N PHE A 58 -7.32 -16.49 9.37
CA PHE A 58 -7.20 -15.18 10.00
C PHE A 58 -6.92 -14.06 8.99
N CYS A 59 -6.01 -14.28 8.03
CA CYS A 59 -5.69 -13.29 7.00
C CYS A 59 -6.89 -12.97 6.12
N ARG A 60 -7.69 -13.97 5.74
CA ARG A 60 -8.90 -13.78 4.94
C ARG A 60 -9.98 -13.02 5.70
N GLU A 61 -10.17 -13.33 6.99
CA GLU A 61 -11.12 -12.60 7.84
C GLU A 61 -10.69 -11.14 8.08
N LEU A 62 -9.39 -10.89 8.27
CA LEU A 62 -8.86 -9.56 8.54
C LEU A 62 -8.92 -8.64 7.32
N THR A 63 -8.56 -9.17 6.14
CA THR A 63 -8.40 -8.39 4.90
C THR A 63 -9.63 -8.45 4.01
N HIS A 64 -10.54 -9.40 4.26
CA HIS A 64 -11.67 -9.75 3.39
C HIS A 64 -11.25 -10.20 1.97
N ILE A 65 -9.98 -10.57 1.77
CA ILE A 65 -9.46 -11.06 0.49
C ILE A 65 -9.71 -12.57 0.38
N ASN A 66 -10.33 -12.99 -0.72
CA ASN A 66 -10.54 -14.40 -1.02
C ASN A 66 -9.30 -15.04 -1.65
N GLN A 67 -9.11 -16.34 -1.40
CA GLN A 67 -8.00 -17.11 -1.98
C GLN A 67 -7.98 -17.03 -3.52
N SER A 68 -9.15 -17.10 -4.16
CA SER A 68 -9.28 -17.00 -5.62
C SER A 68 -8.80 -15.67 -6.21
N SER A 69 -8.90 -14.57 -5.43
CA SER A 69 -8.41 -13.25 -5.83
C SER A 69 -6.90 -13.24 -5.99
N ILE A 70 -6.16 -13.88 -5.07
CA ILE A 70 -4.70 -13.93 -5.13
C ILE A 70 -4.18 -15.06 -6.04
N ASP A 71 -4.94 -16.14 -6.20
CA ASP A 71 -4.55 -17.28 -7.07
C ASP A 71 -4.42 -16.83 -8.53
N SER A 72 -5.35 -15.98 -8.96
CA SER A 72 -5.41 -15.41 -10.31
C SER A 72 -4.54 -14.15 -10.50
N ALA A 73 -3.97 -13.62 -9.41
CA ALA A 73 -3.18 -12.40 -9.44
C ALA A 73 -1.77 -12.60 -10.03
N ALA A 74 -1.20 -11.50 -10.51
CA ALA A 74 0.19 -11.46 -10.93
C ALA A 74 1.14 -11.36 -9.71
N PRO A 75 2.39 -11.84 -9.80
CA PRO A 75 3.37 -11.66 -8.72
C PRO A 75 3.75 -10.18 -8.56
N LEU A 76 4.28 -9.83 -7.38
CA LEU A 76 4.64 -8.45 -7.04
C LEU A 76 5.60 -7.82 -8.07
N THR A 77 6.55 -8.61 -8.59
CA THR A 77 7.50 -8.18 -9.62
C THR A 77 6.85 -7.71 -10.91
N THR A 78 5.62 -8.14 -11.18
CA THR A 78 4.80 -7.71 -12.34
C THR A 78 3.85 -6.58 -11.99
N VAL A 79 3.29 -6.57 -10.77
CA VAL A 79 2.34 -5.53 -10.33
C VAL A 79 3.04 -4.23 -9.99
N TRP A 80 4.22 -4.28 -9.37
CA TRP A 80 4.95 -3.09 -8.91
C TRP A 80 5.27 -2.10 -10.05
N PRO A 81 5.80 -2.53 -11.21
CA PRO A 81 6.01 -1.62 -12.34
C PRO A 81 4.72 -1.00 -12.88
N GLN A 82 3.57 -1.66 -12.72
CA GLN A 82 2.27 -1.09 -13.11
C GLN A 82 1.86 0.02 -12.16
N PHE A 83 2.05 -0.18 -10.85
CA PHE A 83 1.84 0.84 -9.84
C PHE A 83 2.74 2.06 -10.07
N GLU A 84 4.04 1.84 -10.30
CA GLU A 84 4.99 2.92 -10.60
C GLU A 84 4.60 3.70 -11.86
N ARG A 85 4.18 2.99 -12.91
CA ARG A 85 3.70 3.62 -14.15
C ARG A 85 2.45 4.45 -13.91
N TRP A 86 1.45 3.90 -13.20
CA TRP A 86 0.25 4.64 -12.83
C TRP A 86 0.61 5.92 -12.06
N LEU A 87 1.46 5.82 -11.04
CA LEU A 87 1.89 6.93 -10.20
C LEU A 87 2.69 7.99 -10.99
N SER A 88 3.46 7.56 -11.99
CA SER A 88 4.31 8.45 -12.81
C SER A 88 3.52 9.53 -13.54
N HIS A 89 2.27 9.25 -13.94
CA HIS A 89 1.38 10.22 -14.58
C HIS A 89 1.03 11.42 -13.69
N HIS A 90 1.17 11.26 -12.37
CA HIS A 90 0.75 12.24 -11.36
C HIS A 90 1.92 12.87 -10.60
N ARG A 91 3.15 12.36 -10.79
CA ARG A 91 4.34 12.68 -9.98
C ARG A 91 4.61 14.17 -9.81
N ALA A 92 4.38 14.98 -10.84
CA ALA A 92 4.60 16.42 -10.79
C ALA A 92 3.65 17.19 -9.85
N ARG A 93 2.54 16.56 -9.43
CA ARG A 93 1.48 17.17 -8.62
C ARG A 93 1.41 16.58 -7.21
N ILE A 94 2.05 15.46 -6.95
CA ILE A 94 2.04 14.81 -5.63
C ILE A 94 2.91 15.60 -4.66
N VAL A 95 2.31 16.11 -3.59
CA VAL A 95 3.00 16.90 -2.57
C VAL A 95 3.31 16.09 -1.30
N GLY A 96 2.67 14.95 -1.13
CA GLY A 96 2.87 14.06 0.01
C GLY A 96 2.10 12.75 -0.14
N TRP A 97 2.33 11.84 0.80
CA TRP A 97 1.61 10.58 0.87
C TRP A 97 1.25 10.23 2.32
N ALA A 98 0.22 9.43 2.48
CA ALA A 98 -0.23 8.86 3.73
C ALA A 98 -0.50 7.37 3.54
N SER A 99 -0.21 6.56 4.56
CA SER A 99 -0.60 5.15 4.58
C SER A 99 -1.60 4.84 5.68
N TRP A 100 -2.45 3.86 5.44
CA TRP A 100 -3.26 3.25 6.47
C TRP A 100 -2.44 2.19 7.23
N GLY A 101 -2.48 2.22 8.56
CA GLY A 101 -1.73 1.29 9.41
C GLY A 101 -0.36 1.78 9.88
N THR A 102 -0.04 1.51 11.15
CA THR A 102 1.17 1.97 11.85
C THR A 102 2.39 1.07 11.66
N THR A 103 2.23 -0.13 11.11
CA THR A 103 3.29 -1.16 11.14
C THR A 103 4.29 -1.06 9.97
N ILE A 104 3.86 -0.60 8.79
CA ILE A 104 4.70 -0.59 7.57
C ILE A 104 5.73 0.56 7.58
N VAL A 105 5.43 1.65 8.28
CA VAL A 105 6.30 2.85 8.35
C VAL A 105 7.53 2.62 9.23
N SER A 106 7.47 1.68 10.19
CA SER A 106 8.50 1.47 11.21
C SER A 106 9.79 0.83 10.67
N ASN A 107 9.69 -0.04 9.65
CA ASN A 107 10.83 -0.86 9.20
C ASN A 107 11.59 -0.31 7.99
N TRP A 108 11.05 0.71 7.30
CA TRP A 108 11.71 1.33 6.14
C TRP A 108 13.00 2.08 6.48
N LYS A 109 13.26 2.36 7.77
CA LYS A 109 14.51 2.99 8.21
C LYS A 109 15.69 2.04 8.39
N ARG A 110 15.49 0.71 8.42
CA ARG A 110 16.53 -0.23 8.89
C ARG A 110 17.31 -0.95 7.79
N ASN A 111 16.76 -1.10 6.59
CA ASN A 111 17.43 -1.80 5.50
C ASN A 111 17.80 -0.82 4.39
N GLY A 112 19.05 -0.38 4.40
CA GLY A 112 19.68 0.46 3.38
C GLY A 112 19.82 -0.24 2.02
N ALA A 113 18.70 -0.62 1.42
CA ALA A 113 18.62 -0.96 0.01
C ALA A 113 18.32 0.33 -0.77
N THR A 114 19.33 0.81 -1.49
CA THR A 114 19.23 1.94 -2.40
C THR A 114 18.21 1.63 -3.51
N ILE A 115 16.97 2.08 -3.33
CA ILE A 115 16.05 2.30 -4.45
C ILE A 115 16.49 3.61 -5.10
N THR A 116 17.09 3.51 -6.28
CA THR A 116 17.43 4.64 -7.13
C THR A 116 16.16 5.20 -7.79
N SER A 117 15.29 5.81 -7.00
CA SER A 117 14.52 7.00 -7.38
C SER A 117 13.93 7.61 -6.11
N THR A 118 14.75 8.42 -5.45
CA THR A 118 14.38 9.15 -4.26
C THR A 118 13.22 10.09 -4.58
N VAL A 119 11.99 9.74 -4.20
CA VAL A 119 10.98 10.77 -3.89
C VAL A 119 11.38 11.33 -2.52
N ARG A 120 12.41 12.18 -2.52
CA ARG A 120 12.73 13.02 -1.37
C ARG A 120 11.75 14.19 -1.43
N CYS A 121 10.60 14.06 -0.77
CA CYS A 121 9.76 15.20 -0.43
C CYS A 121 10.15 15.66 0.99
N PRO A 122 10.88 16.78 1.16
CA PRO A 122 11.38 17.24 2.45
C PRO A 122 10.28 17.67 3.45
N ALA A 123 9.03 17.83 2.98
CA ALA A 123 7.89 18.30 3.78
C ALA A 123 6.99 17.17 4.33
N CYS A 124 7.26 15.90 3.98
CA CYS A 124 6.36 14.79 4.29
C CYS A 124 6.53 14.32 5.74
N ARG A 125 5.85 14.98 6.69
CA ARG A 125 5.78 14.54 8.08
C ARG A 125 4.34 14.59 8.57
N THR A 126 3.50 13.67 8.11
CA THR A 126 2.19 13.45 8.73
C THR A 126 1.69 12.03 8.52
N SER A 127 1.63 11.29 9.62
CA SER A 127 0.83 10.06 9.77
C SER A 127 -0.62 10.46 10.03
N ILE A 128 -1.56 10.06 9.17
CA ILE A 128 -3.00 10.23 9.42
C ILE A 128 -3.56 8.87 9.86
N SER A 129 -4.06 8.80 11.09
CA SER A 129 -4.67 7.61 11.69
C SER A 129 -6.14 7.46 11.30
N LYS A 130 -6.63 6.20 11.33
CA LYS A 130 -7.96 5.75 10.85
C LYS A 130 -9.17 6.60 11.28
N GLN A 131 -9.05 7.36 12.37
CA GLN A 131 -10.18 8.08 12.98
C GLN A 131 -10.61 9.35 12.23
N ARG A 132 -9.73 9.99 11.45
CA ARG A 132 -10.05 11.30 10.87
C ARG A 132 -10.82 11.26 9.55
N PHE A 133 -10.68 10.20 8.76
CA PHE A 133 -11.39 10.07 7.48
C PHE A 133 -12.75 9.34 7.61
N ALA A 134 -12.90 8.46 8.60
CA ALA A 134 -14.18 7.79 8.88
C ALA A 134 -15.29 8.74 9.38
N GLN A 135 -14.96 10.00 9.69
CA GLN A 135 -15.91 11.02 10.17
C GLN A 135 -16.34 12.03 9.09
N ALA A 136 -15.86 11.90 7.85
CA ALA A 136 -16.38 12.68 6.73
C ALA A 136 -17.50 11.90 6.02
N ARG A 137 -18.70 11.92 6.61
CA ARG A 137 -19.97 11.66 5.91
C ARG A 137 -20.74 12.96 5.82
#